data_AF-A0A0K8W2P1-F1
#
_entry.id   AF-A0A0K8W2P1-F1
#
_cell.length_a   1.000
_cell.length_b   1.000
_cell.length_c   1.000
_cell.angle_alpha   90.00
_cell.angle_beta   90.00
_cell.angle_gamma   90.00
#
_symmetry.space_group_name_H-M   'P 1'
#
loop_
_entity.id
_entity.type
_entity.pdbx_description
1 polymer ?
#
loop_
_entity_poly.entity_id
_entity_poly.type
_entity_poly.pdbx_seq_one_letter_code
_entity_poly.pdbx_strand_id
1 'polypeptide(L)'
;MLHFRKHLIFALLITAALQPLAISANHFEQTANDADYLTVIVDETMRNLVKQCNRSRRAEAQTSELQQEQEGPVTLKQLGDLMEKTVRSLSDSFTKRLLLRFPKTCADILPPGVRDQDDVYSVHISGYTPINVYCLSDAEGGCPWTVVHRRQDKNTEFNLRWPQYKEGFGDPYNSFFVGMQSLFWLTSDAPQELRIVMRLNSDSVDEIANYDHFVIGNEGDQYALKKVGKFTGNAADELTKLIGYKFRTRDRVGYCKGKEKVGGWWKEGCAKRKLNGMYAPTKWEEKQQDGIIWDNKTSVGMNYSLTYVHMAIRPKYCYKIKTEF
;
A
#
# COMPACT_ATOMS: atom_id res chain seq x y z
N MET A 1 -21.77 -34.13 36.42
CA MET A 1 -22.13 -34.56 35.05
C MET A 1 -22.62 -33.44 34.11
N LEU A 2 -22.35 -32.15 34.42
CA LEU A 2 -22.67 -31.02 33.52
C LEU A 2 -21.43 -30.29 32.98
N HIS A 3 -20.23 -30.64 33.43
CA HIS A 3 -18.98 -29.96 33.06
C HIS A 3 -18.20 -30.61 31.90
N PHE A 4 -18.57 -31.84 31.50
CA PHE A 4 -17.91 -32.58 30.42
C PHE A 4 -18.63 -32.50 29.06
N ARG A 5 -19.86 -31.97 29.01
CA ARG A 5 -20.64 -31.84 27.76
C ARG A 5 -20.39 -30.54 26.98
N LYS A 6 -19.81 -29.51 27.61
CA LYS A 6 -19.50 -28.23 26.91
C LYS A 6 -18.22 -28.28 26.07
N HIS A 7 -17.24 -29.11 26.44
CA HIS A 7 -16.00 -29.25 25.65
C HIS A 7 -16.16 -30.12 24.39
N LEU A 8 -17.10 -31.06 24.37
CA LEU A 8 -17.34 -31.91 23.19
C LEU A 8 -18.10 -31.19 22.06
N ILE A 9 -18.98 -30.24 22.40
CA ILE A 9 -19.76 -29.47 21.41
C ILE A 9 -18.92 -28.37 20.75
N PHE A 10 -17.94 -27.81 21.47
CA PHE A 10 -16.99 -26.83 20.90
C PHE A 10 -15.97 -27.50 19.95
N ALA A 11 -15.60 -28.76 20.20
CA ALA A 11 -14.71 -29.53 19.33
C ALA A 11 -15.39 -30.02 18.04
N LEU A 12 -16.71 -30.23 18.05
CA LEU A 12 -17.49 -30.71 16.88
C LEU A 12 -17.93 -29.58 15.93
N LEU A 13 -17.90 -28.31 16.36
CA LEU A 13 -18.20 -27.17 15.48
C LEU A 13 -16.96 -26.65 14.72
N ILE A 14 -15.75 -27.04 15.14
CA ILE A 14 -14.49 -26.64 14.47
C ILE A 14 -14.14 -27.60 13.32
N THR A 15 -14.72 -28.80 13.26
CA THR A 15 -14.40 -29.81 12.23
C THR A 15 -15.26 -29.74 10.96
N ALA A 16 -16.29 -28.88 10.89
CA ALA A 16 -17.21 -28.85 9.74
C ALA A 16 -17.00 -27.67 8.76
N ALA A 17 -15.99 -26.82 8.95
CA ALA A 17 -15.77 -25.65 8.07
C ALA A 17 -14.29 -25.43 7.68
N LEU A 18 -13.48 -26.48 7.61
CA LEU A 18 -12.12 -26.41 7.11
C LEU A 18 -12.01 -27.18 5.79
N GLN A 19 -12.36 -26.51 4.69
CA GLN A 19 -11.54 -26.70 3.49
C GLN A 19 -10.13 -26.21 3.87
N PRO A 20 -9.06 -26.98 3.63
CA PRO A 20 -7.73 -26.52 3.92
C PRO A 20 -7.38 -25.46 2.87
N LEU A 21 -7.64 -24.19 3.21
CA LEU A 21 -6.80 -23.11 2.70
C LEU A 21 -5.40 -23.45 3.20
N ALA A 22 -4.51 -23.82 2.29
CA ALA A 22 -3.10 -24.02 2.57
C ALA A 22 -2.50 -22.66 2.98
N ILE A 23 -2.76 -22.27 4.22
CA ILE A 23 -2.10 -21.17 4.89
C ILE A 23 -0.75 -21.74 5.34
N SER A 24 0.32 -21.26 4.71
CA SER A 24 1.69 -21.68 4.98
C SER A 24 2.01 -21.58 6.47
N ALA A 25 2.76 -22.54 7.03
CA ALA A 25 3.23 -22.50 8.43
C ALA A 25 3.94 -21.17 8.76
N ASN A 26 4.63 -20.57 7.79
CA ASN A 26 5.25 -19.26 7.92
C ASN A 26 4.23 -18.15 8.21
N HIS A 27 3.01 -18.24 7.67
CA HIS A 27 1.96 -17.27 7.92
C HIS A 27 1.41 -17.39 9.34
N PHE A 28 1.26 -18.61 9.87
CA PHE A 28 0.81 -18.82 11.25
C PHE A 28 1.84 -18.31 12.26
N GLU A 29 3.12 -18.63 12.05
CA GLU A 29 4.23 -18.18 12.89
C GLU A 29 4.40 -16.64 12.83
N GLN A 30 4.19 -16.04 11.67
CA GLN A 30 4.22 -14.59 11.50
C GLN A 30 3.01 -13.90 12.15
N THR A 31 1.80 -14.46 12.04
CA THR A 31 0.63 -13.94 12.77
C THR A 31 0.76 -14.08 14.29
N ALA A 32 1.41 -15.13 14.78
CA ALA A 32 1.70 -15.32 16.19
C ALA A 32 2.73 -14.27 16.68
N ASN A 33 3.79 -14.02 15.91
CA ASN A 33 4.76 -12.97 16.21
C ASN A 33 4.14 -11.57 16.20
N ASP A 34 3.27 -11.28 15.22
CA ASP A 34 2.54 -10.01 15.15
C ASP A 34 1.59 -9.85 16.36
N ALA A 35 0.89 -10.92 16.77
CA ALA A 35 0.01 -10.92 17.93
C ALA A 35 0.79 -10.76 19.25
N ASP A 36 1.84 -11.54 19.47
CA ASP A 36 2.70 -11.41 20.66
C ASP A 36 3.31 -10.01 20.73
N TYR A 37 3.69 -9.42 19.60
CA TYR A 37 4.24 -8.06 19.60
C TYR A 37 3.18 -6.98 19.83
N LEU A 38 1.97 -7.14 19.29
CA LEU A 38 0.84 -6.26 19.62
C LEU A 38 0.57 -6.29 21.13
N THR A 39 0.71 -7.44 21.79
CA THR A 39 0.60 -7.50 23.26
C THR A 39 1.71 -6.68 23.94
N VAL A 40 2.94 -6.67 23.42
CA VAL A 40 4.05 -5.86 23.96
C VAL A 40 3.78 -4.36 23.80
N ILE A 41 3.34 -3.89 22.63
CA ILE A 41 2.99 -2.47 22.43
C ILE A 41 1.84 -2.09 23.36
N VAL A 42 0.79 -2.91 23.44
CA VAL A 42 -0.36 -2.66 24.32
C VAL A 42 0.10 -2.60 25.77
N ASP A 43 0.90 -3.55 26.24
CA ASP A 43 1.42 -3.61 27.61
C ASP A 43 2.33 -2.42 27.95
N GLU A 44 3.21 -2.01 27.04
CA GLU A 44 4.04 -0.80 27.23
C GLU A 44 3.22 0.48 27.24
N THR A 45 2.19 0.55 26.40
CA THR A 45 1.26 1.69 26.35
C THR A 45 0.42 1.75 27.62
N MET A 46 -0.05 0.60 28.12
CA MET A 46 -0.72 0.48 29.42
C MET A 46 0.20 0.88 30.57
N ARG A 47 1.49 0.51 30.54
CA ARG A 47 2.46 0.99 31.54
C ARG A 47 2.61 2.51 31.50
N ASN A 48 2.66 3.11 30.32
CA ASN A 48 2.77 4.57 30.17
C ASN A 48 1.48 5.29 30.61
N LEU A 49 0.31 4.72 30.32
CA LEU A 49 -0.99 5.16 30.84
C LEU A 49 -1.00 5.20 32.36
N VAL A 50 -0.56 4.11 33.00
CA VAL A 50 -0.47 4.01 34.46
C VAL A 50 0.49 5.05 35.03
N LYS A 51 1.64 5.28 34.37
CA LYS A 51 2.59 6.34 34.78
C LYS A 51 1.97 7.73 34.68
N GLN A 52 1.25 8.03 33.61
CA GLN A 52 0.60 9.33 33.40
C GLN A 52 -0.52 9.56 34.41
N CYS A 53 -1.37 8.55 34.65
CA CYS A 53 -2.41 8.58 35.67
C CYS A 53 -1.82 8.81 37.08
N ASN A 54 -0.73 8.10 37.43
CA ASN A 54 -0.03 8.31 38.70
C ASN A 54 0.58 9.71 38.84
N ARG A 55 1.03 10.33 37.73
CA ARG A 55 1.53 11.72 37.74
C ARG A 55 0.38 12.71 37.98
N SER A 56 -0.75 12.54 37.29
CA SER A 56 -1.95 13.37 37.53
C SER A 56 -2.44 13.27 38.98
N ARG A 57 -2.50 12.05 39.52
CA ARG A 57 -2.91 11.83 40.93
C ARG A 57 -1.95 12.45 41.95
N ARG A 58 -0.64 12.47 41.65
CA ARG A 58 0.36 13.14 42.49
C ARG A 58 0.27 14.66 42.39
N ALA A 59 0.00 15.19 41.19
CA ALA A 59 -0.26 16.62 41.01
C ALA A 59 -1.49 17.06 41.80
N GLU A 60 -2.59 16.28 41.76
CA GLU A 60 -3.79 16.51 42.57
C GLU A 60 -3.51 16.47 44.09
N ALA A 61 -2.71 15.51 44.55
CA ALA A 61 -2.32 15.41 45.96
C ALA A 61 -1.44 16.59 46.42
N GLN A 62 -0.51 17.06 45.57
CA GLN A 62 0.33 18.23 45.87
C GLN A 62 -0.45 19.55 45.82
N THR A 63 -1.44 19.69 44.93
CA THR A 63 -2.36 20.83 44.95
C THR A 63 -3.25 20.83 46.19
N SER A 64 -3.60 19.65 46.72
CA SER A 64 -4.36 19.52 47.98
C SER A 64 -3.57 19.95 49.22
N GLU A 65 -2.23 20.04 49.14
CA GLU A 65 -1.37 20.49 50.24
C GLU A 65 -1.08 22.01 50.21
N LEU A 66 -1.48 22.73 49.14
CA LEU A 66 -1.18 24.16 48.95
C LEU A 66 -2.41 25.07 48.76
N GLN A 67 -3.65 24.58 48.83
CA GLN A 67 -4.84 25.42 48.65
C GLN A 67 -5.30 26.10 49.95
N GLN A 68 -4.79 27.32 50.16
CA GLN A 68 -5.53 28.37 50.86
C GLN A 68 -5.90 29.56 49.94
N GLU A 69 -5.79 29.42 48.62
CA GLU A 69 -6.28 30.45 47.67
C GLU A 69 -7.29 29.88 46.66
N GLN A 70 -8.27 30.73 46.36
CA GLN A 70 -9.53 30.46 45.69
C GLN A 70 -9.36 29.94 44.24
N GLU A 71 -9.65 28.66 44.02
CA GLU A 71 -10.06 28.14 42.71
C GLU A 71 -11.47 27.55 42.84
N GLY A 72 -12.39 27.97 41.96
CA GLY A 72 -13.76 27.44 41.94
C GLY A 72 -13.79 25.93 41.66
N PRO A 73 -14.87 25.22 42.05
CA PRO A 73 -14.94 23.77 41.91
C PRO A 73 -14.79 23.34 40.44
N VAL A 74 -13.83 22.46 40.17
CA VAL A 74 -13.65 21.82 38.86
C VAL A 74 -14.97 21.18 38.44
N THR A 75 -15.49 21.60 37.29
CA THR A 75 -16.76 21.10 36.77
C THR A 75 -16.60 19.73 36.11
N LEU A 76 -17.66 18.90 36.15
CA LEU A 76 -17.69 17.61 35.43
C LEU A 76 -17.36 17.75 33.93
N LYS A 77 -17.67 18.91 33.34
CA LYS A 77 -17.34 19.22 31.94
C LYS A 77 -15.83 19.36 31.73
N GLN A 78 -15.14 20.09 32.60
CA GLN A 78 -13.67 20.23 32.53
C GLN A 78 -12.95 18.89 32.71
N LEU A 79 -13.47 18.03 33.59
CA LEU A 79 -12.94 16.67 33.77
C LEU A 79 -13.15 15.81 32.51
N GLY A 80 -14.34 15.88 31.90
CA GLY A 80 -14.64 15.21 30.63
C GLY A 80 -13.72 15.65 29.50
N ASP A 81 -13.52 16.96 29.34
CA ASP A 81 -12.63 17.54 28.32
C ASP A 81 -11.16 17.10 28.53
N LEU A 82 -10.70 17.03 29.78
CA LEU A 82 -9.35 16.57 30.11
C LEU A 82 -9.16 15.08 29.86
N MET A 83 -10.16 14.26 30.20
CA MET A 83 -10.16 12.83 29.90
C MET A 83 -10.10 12.59 28.40
N GLU A 84 -10.92 13.30 27.62
CA GLU A 84 -10.94 13.15 26.16
C GLU A 84 -9.60 13.56 25.52
N LYS A 85 -9.00 14.68 25.96
CA LYS A 85 -7.66 15.09 25.51
C LYS A 85 -6.59 14.05 25.83
N THR A 86 -6.61 13.52 27.05
CA THR A 86 -5.68 12.48 27.51
C THR A 86 -5.82 11.23 26.64
N VAL A 87 -7.03 10.71 26.47
CA VAL A 87 -7.31 9.53 25.63
C VAL A 87 -6.84 9.74 24.19
N ARG A 88 -7.11 10.91 23.58
CA ARG A 88 -6.63 11.24 22.23
C ARG A 88 -5.10 11.24 22.14
N SER A 89 -4.41 11.90 23.08
CA SER A 89 -2.95 11.94 23.10
C SER A 89 -2.31 10.56 23.23
N LEU A 90 -2.93 9.67 24.02
CA LEU A 90 -2.46 8.30 24.19
C LEU A 90 -2.72 7.43 22.96
N SER A 91 -3.89 7.60 22.34
CA SER A 91 -4.21 6.98 21.05
C SER A 91 -3.22 7.40 19.96
N ASP A 92 -2.86 8.68 19.88
CA ASP A 92 -1.89 9.19 18.91
C ASP A 92 -0.49 8.62 19.17
N SER A 93 -0.06 8.55 20.43
CA SER A 93 1.23 7.97 20.82
C SER A 93 1.32 6.48 20.47
N PHE A 94 0.26 5.72 20.75
CA PHE A 94 0.15 4.31 20.37
C PHE A 94 0.21 4.13 18.86
N THR A 95 -0.58 4.91 18.12
CA THR A 95 -0.63 4.87 16.66
C THR A 95 0.73 5.18 16.04
N LYS A 96 1.42 6.21 16.54
CA LYS A 96 2.77 6.57 16.10
C LYS A 96 3.77 5.42 16.33
N ARG A 97 3.74 4.78 17.51
CA ARG A 97 4.61 3.62 17.79
C ARG A 97 4.30 2.43 16.90
N LEU A 98 3.02 2.17 16.65
CA LEU A 98 2.59 1.09 15.77
C LEU A 98 3.08 1.32 14.34
N LEU A 99 2.91 2.53 13.79
CA LEU A 99 3.36 2.88 12.44
C LEU A 99 4.88 2.88 12.29
N LEU A 100 5.62 3.35 13.31
CA LEU A 100 7.09 3.29 13.30
C LEU A 100 7.61 1.85 13.28
N ARG A 101 6.83 0.88 13.77
CA ARG A 101 7.22 -0.52 13.82
C ARG A 101 6.69 -1.34 12.64
N PHE A 102 5.47 -1.05 12.20
CA PHE A 102 4.78 -1.72 11.11
C PHE A 102 4.28 -0.67 10.11
N PRO A 103 5.20 0.02 9.41
CA PRO A 103 4.82 1.03 8.44
C PRO A 103 4.07 0.35 7.29
N LYS A 104 2.85 0.78 6.99
CA LYS A 104 2.05 0.15 5.93
C LYS A 104 2.42 0.68 4.54
N THR A 105 2.87 1.93 4.49
CA THR A 105 3.23 2.64 3.26
C THR A 105 4.46 3.52 3.51
N CYS A 106 5.05 4.04 2.44
CA CYS A 106 6.12 5.03 2.54
C CYS A 106 5.72 6.29 3.31
N ALA A 107 4.42 6.62 3.35
CA ALA A 107 3.91 7.77 4.11
C ALA A 107 3.94 7.57 5.64
N ASP A 108 4.11 6.33 6.11
CA ASP A 108 4.30 6.02 7.53
C ASP A 108 5.77 6.08 7.95
N ILE A 109 6.69 6.05 6.96
CA ILE A 109 8.14 5.99 7.16
C ILE A 109 8.75 7.39 7.02
N LEU A 110 8.48 8.03 5.88
CA LEU A 110 9.08 9.31 5.53
C LEU A 110 8.10 10.44 5.88
N PRO A 111 8.54 11.47 6.64
CA PRO A 111 7.68 12.62 6.91
C PRO A 111 7.39 13.43 5.63
N PRO A 112 6.19 14.01 5.48
CA PRO A 112 5.88 14.89 4.35
C PRO A 112 6.86 16.06 4.23
N GLY A 113 7.38 16.29 3.03
CA GLY A 113 8.31 17.40 2.74
C GLY A 113 9.78 17.16 3.10
N VAL A 114 10.12 16.02 3.68
CA VAL A 114 11.53 15.60 3.80
C VAL A 114 12.04 15.17 2.43
N ARG A 115 13.20 15.70 2.02
CA ARG A 115 13.86 15.40 0.74
C ARG A 115 15.09 14.53 0.97
N ASP A 116 15.62 13.97 -0.11
CA ASP A 116 16.87 13.19 -0.13
C ASP A 116 16.86 11.94 0.77
N GLN A 117 15.69 11.31 0.94
CA GLN A 117 15.50 10.04 1.64
C GLN A 117 14.82 8.99 0.75
N ASP A 118 14.95 9.15 -0.57
CA ASP A 118 14.42 8.22 -1.55
C ASP A 118 15.27 6.93 -1.55
N ASP A 119 14.70 5.85 -1.03
CA ASP A 119 15.38 4.55 -0.94
C ASP A 119 14.35 3.41 -0.89
N VAL A 120 14.84 2.18 -0.79
CA VAL A 120 14.05 0.99 -0.55
C VAL A 120 13.80 0.83 0.94
N TYR A 121 12.52 0.74 1.29
CA TYR A 121 12.08 0.49 2.65
C TYR A 121 11.19 -0.75 2.72
N SER A 122 11.13 -1.35 3.91
CA SER A 122 10.23 -2.46 4.19
C SER A 122 8.90 -1.94 4.72
N VAL A 123 7.80 -2.34 4.10
CA VAL A 123 6.42 -2.03 4.54
C VAL A 123 5.68 -3.29 4.94
N HIS A 124 4.84 -3.18 5.96
CA HIS A 124 4.08 -4.27 6.56
C HIS A 124 2.61 -4.22 6.13
N ILE A 125 2.18 -5.28 5.46
CA ILE A 125 0.76 -5.51 5.16
C ILE A 125 0.25 -6.50 6.21
N SER A 126 -0.77 -6.13 6.98
CA SER A 126 -1.26 -6.94 8.11
C SER A 126 -1.58 -8.38 7.69
N GLY A 127 -0.97 -9.35 8.36
CA GLY A 127 -1.10 -10.77 8.02
C GLY A 127 -0.27 -11.22 6.82
N TYR A 128 0.65 -10.41 6.30
CA TYR A 128 1.53 -10.80 5.20
C TYR A 128 2.98 -10.57 5.56
N THR A 129 3.86 -11.25 4.84
CA THR A 129 5.30 -10.99 4.94
C THR A 129 5.59 -9.55 4.50
N PRO A 130 6.44 -8.80 5.26
CA PRO A 130 6.87 -7.49 4.84
C PRO A 130 7.39 -7.49 3.41
N ILE A 131 7.10 -6.44 2.68
CA ILE A 131 7.53 -6.27 1.29
C ILE A 131 8.46 -5.06 1.19
N ASN A 132 9.45 -5.16 0.31
CA ASN A 132 10.35 -4.05 0.02
C ASN A 132 9.78 -3.23 -1.13
N VAL A 133 9.69 -1.92 -0.94
CA VAL A 133 9.17 -0.95 -1.89
C VAL A 133 10.12 0.24 -1.98
N TYR A 134 10.18 0.87 -3.15
CA TYR A 134 10.94 2.09 -3.30
C TYR A 134 10.05 3.29 -2.88
N CYS A 135 10.53 4.07 -1.93
CA CYS A 135 9.85 5.28 -1.46
C CYS A 135 10.39 6.51 -2.18
N LEU A 136 9.49 7.37 -2.66
CA LEU A 136 9.84 8.65 -3.28
C LEU A 136 9.25 9.78 -2.45
N SER A 137 10.09 10.70 -1.99
CA SER A 137 9.66 11.95 -1.38
C SER A 137 8.88 12.83 -2.37
N ASP A 138 7.88 13.55 -1.87
CA ASP A 138 7.13 14.48 -2.70
C ASP A 138 7.77 15.86 -2.67
N ALA A 139 8.28 16.32 -3.82
CA ALA A 139 8.98 17.60 -3.93
C ALA A 139 8.09 18.80 -3.55
N GLU A 140 6.77 18.65 -3.70
CA GLU A 140 5.73 19.64 -3.35
C GLU A 140 5.34 19.60 -1.86
N GLY A 141 5.95 18.73 -1.06
CA GLY A 141 5.71 18.65 0.38
C GLY A 141 4.50 17.79 0.79
N GLY A 142 3.92 17.04 -0.15
CA GLY A 142 2.88 16.06 0.15
C GLY A 142 3.41 14.77 0.76
N CYS A 143 2.50 13.79 0.90
CA CYS A 143 2.86 12.48 1.41
C CYS A 143 3.84 11.77 0.46
N PRO A 144 4.84 11.06 1.00
CA PRO A 144 5.73 10.23 0.19
C PRO A 144 4.95 9.19 -0.62
N TRP A 145 5.49 8.86 -1.78
CA TRP A 145 4.95 7.89 -2.70
C TRP A 145 5.56 6.51 -2.47
N THR A 146 4.71 5.49 -2.52
CA THR A 146 5.09 4.08 -2.54
C THR A 146 5.09 3.59 -3.98
N VAL A 147 6.27 3.30 -4.54
CA VAL A 147 6.37 2.73 -5.90
C VAL A 147 5.90 1.29 -5.85
N VAL A 148 4.92 0.95 -6.69
CA VAL A 148 4.31 -0.39 -6.76
C VAL A 148 4.63 -1.13 -8.05
N HIS A 149 5.17 -0.41 -9.03
CA HIS A 149 5.57 -0.94 -10.33
C HIS A 149 6.65 -0.03 -10.92
N ARG A 150 7.71 -0.59 -11.47
CA ARG A 150 8.74 0.16 -12.20
C ARG A 150 9.30 -0.65 -13.35
N ARG A 151 9.51 0.02 -14.49
CA ARG A 151 10.30 -0.44 -15.63
C ARG A 151 11.39 0.58 -15.87
N GLN A 152 12.64 0.16 -15.79
CA GLN A 152 13.81 0.99 -16.06
C GLN A 152 15.03 0.21 -16.56
N ASP A 153 14.90 -1.12 -16.66
CA ASP A 153 15.91 -2.01 -17.21
C ASP A 153 15.27 -3.09 -18.07
N LYS A 154 16.11 -3.72 -18.88
CA LYS A 154 15.75 -4.81 -19.80
C LYS A 154 15.96 -6.21 -19.21
N ASN A 155 16.54 -6.31 -18.01
CA ASN A 155 16.99 -7.56 -17.41
C ASN A 155 15.87 -8.25 -16.62
N THR A 156 14.87 -7.49 -16.18
CA THR A 156 13.72 -8.03 -15.46
C THR A 156 12.62 -8.49 -16.42
N GLU A 157 12.25 -9.77 -16.33
CA GLU A 157 11.17 -10.38 -17.14
C GLU A 157 9.78 -9.97 -16.62
N PHE A 158 8.90 -9.53 -17.52
CA PHE A 158 7.51 -9.18 -17.21
C PHE A 158 6.49 -10.08 -17.94
N ASN A 159 6.94 -10.98 -18.83
CA ASN A 159 6.10 -12.00 -19.44
C ASN A 159 5.87 -13.21 -18.52
N LEU A 160 5.39 -12.93 -17.30
CA LEU A 160 5.22 -13.93 -16.26
C LEU A 160 3.79 -14.47 -16.18
N ARG A 161 3.63 -15.58 -15.44
CA ARG A 161 2.34 -16.24 -15.21
C ARG A 161 1.63 -15.62 -14.00
N TRP A 162 0.39 -16.04 -13.76
CA TRP A 162 -0.43 -15.54 -12.66
C TRP A 162 0.24 -15.65 -11.29
N PRO A 163 0.87 -16.77 -10.89
CA PRO A 163 1.45 -16.88 -9.55
C PRO A 163 2.50 -15.81 -9.27
N GLN A 164 3.40 -15.54 -10.22
CA GLN A 164 4.41 -14.49 -10.07
C GLN A 164 3.78 -13.10 -10.00
N TYR A 165 2.77 -12.82 -10.83
CA TYR A 165 2.07 -11.54 -10.75
C TYR A 165 1.28 -11.36 -9.47
N LYS A 166 0.80 -12.44 -8.86
CA LYS A 166 0.13 -12.42 -7.57
C LYS A 166 1.11 -12.07 -6.45
N GLU A 167 2.25 -12.75 -6.41
CA GLU A 167 3.27 -12.62 -5.35
C GLU A 167 4.11 -11.35 -5.48
N GLY A 168 4.39 -10.91 -6.71
CA GLY A 168 5.36 -9.85 -6.98
C GLY A 168 6.71 -10.42 -7.43
N PHE A 169 7.52 -9.57 -8.07
CA PHE A 169 8.81 -9.97 -8.64
C PHE A 169 9.68 -8.76 -8.96
N GLY A 170 10.97 -9.02 -9.19
CA GLY A 170 11.96 -8.01 -9.55
C GLY A 170 12.63 -7.39 -8.32
N ASP A 171 13.32 -6.29 -8.54
CA ASP A 171 14.11 -5.59 -7.53
C ASP A 171 13.66 -4.12 -7.44
N PRO A 172 13.24 -3.63 -6.26
CA PRO A 172 12.85 -2.24 -6.04
C PRO A 172 13.89 -1.19 -6.47
N TYR A 173 15.17 -1.52 -6.49
CA TYR A 173 16.23 -0.64 -7.04
C TYR A 173 16.24 -0.58 -8.57
N ASN A 174 15.67 -1.59 -9.23
CA ASN A 174 15.63 -1.78 -10.68
C ASN A 174 14.18 -1.81 -11.17
N SER A 175 13.82 -2.70 -12.09
CA SER A 175 12.43 -2.96 -12.46
C SER A 175 11.81 -4.00 -11.54
N PHE A 176 10.56 -3.76 -11.16
CA PHE A 176 9.83 -4.66 -10.28
C PHE A 176 8.33 -4.44 -10.38
N PHE A 177 7.59 -5.38 -9.81
CA PHE A 177 6.18 -5.27 -9.55
C PHE A 177 5.87 -5.80 -8.15
N VAL A 178 5.18 -5.01 -7.34
CA VAL A 178 4.92 -5.29 -5.91
C VAL A 178 4.06 -6.54 -5.66
N GLY A 179 3.38 -7.04 -6.71
CA GLY A 179 2.44 -8.15 -6.63
C GLY A 179 0.99 -7.66 -6.53
N MET A 180 0.08 -8.36 -7.20
CA MET A 180 -1.34 -8.01 -7.22
C MET A 180 -1.98 -8.16 -5.83
N GLN A 181 -1.53 -9.14 -5.03
CA GLN A 181 -2.03 -9.32 -3.68
C GLN A 181 -1.67 -8.14 -2.78
N SER A 182 -0.39 -7.74 -2.81
CA SER A 182 0.10 -6.56 -2.08
C SER A 182 -0.60 -5.29 -2.54
N LEU A 183 -0.73 -5.10 -3.86
CA LEU A 183 -1.39 -3.94 -4.43
C LEU A 183 -2.87 -3.84 -4.03
N PHE A 184 -3.58 -4.98 -3.97
CA PHE A 184 -4.96 -5.02 -3.49
C PHE A 184 -5.04 -4.52 -2.05
N TRP A 185 -4.19 -5.03 -1.15
CA TRP A 185 -4.20 -4.60 0.24
C TRP A 185 -3.89 -3.11 0.39
N LEU A 186 -2.81 -2.64 -0.24
CA LEU A 186 -2.39 -1.23 -0.19
C LEU A 186 -3.49 -0.28 -0.70
N THR A 187 -4.26 -0.69 -1.72
CA THR A 187 -5.35 0.12 -2.30
C THR A 187 -6.69 -0.05 -1.59
N SER A 188 -6.84 -1.04 -0.70
CA SER A 188 -8.06 -1.30 0.07
C SER A 188 -8.01 -0.76 1.50
N ASP A 189 -6.82 -0.61 2.09
CA ASP A 189 -6.64 -0.16 3.48
C ASP A 189 -7.04 1.31 3.68
N ALA A 190 -6.73 2.17 2.69
CA ALA A 190 -7.09 3.59 2.71
C ALA A 190 -7.25 4.14 1.28
N PRO A 191 -7.96 5.27 1.08
CA PRO A 191 -8.03 5.92 -0.21
C PRO A 191 -6.64 6.31 -0.74
N GLN A 192 -6.23 5.69 -1.85
CA GLN A 192 -4.94 5.94 -2.49
C GLN A 192 -5.10 6.81 -3.74
N GLU A 193 -4.20 7.77 -3.91
CA GLU A 193 -3.94 8.42 -5.19
C GLU A 193 -2.93 7.58 -5.99
N LEU A 194 -2.95 7.69 -7.31
CA LEU A 194 -2.01 7.03 -8.22
C LEU A 194 -1.34 8.08 -9.11
N ARG A 195 -0.01 8.00 -9.22
CA ARG A 195 0.79 8.72 -10.19
C ARG A 195 1.55 7.72 -11.07
N ILE A 196 1.51 7.96 -12.38
CA ILE A 196 2.25 7.20 -13.37
C ILE A 196 3.16 8.18 -14.09
N VAL A 197 4.47 7.96 -14.02
CA VAL A 197 5.49 8.75 -14.71
C VAL A 197 6.09 7.88 -15.80
N MET A 198 6.14 8.38 -17.02
CA MET A 198 6.54 7.66 -18.22
C MET A 198 7.56 8.47 -19.01
N ARG A 199 8.57 7.80 -19.57
CA ARG A 199 9.59 8.43 -20.41
C ARG A 199 9.81 7.62 -21.68
N LEU A 200 9.85 8.31 -22.81
CA LEU A 200 10.08 7.67 -24.11
C LEU A 200 11.57 7.35 -24.33
N ASN A 201 12.45 8.28 -23.99
CA ASN A 201 13.91 8.13 -24.05
C ASN A 201 14.59 9.15 -23.12
N SER A 202 15.91 9.10 -22.98
CA SER A 202 16.68 9.99 -22.09
C SER A 202 16.43 11.49 -22.32
N ASP A 203 16.06 11.87 -23.54
CA ASP A 203 15.95 13.26 -23.98
C ASP A 203 14.49 13.75 -23.98
N SER A 204 13.52 12.86 -23.72
CA SER A 204 12.11 13.19 -23.69
C SER A 204 11.68 13.71 -22.32
N VAL A 205 10.82 14.73 -22.32
CA VAL A 205 10.11 15.19 -21.12
C VAL A 205 9.21 14.08 -20.59
N ASP A 206 9.11 13.97 -19.27
CA ASP A 206 8.25 12.99 -18.62
C ASP A 206 6.77 13.25 -18.90
N GLU A 207 6.06 12.17 -19.22
CA GLU A 207 4.61 12.12 -19.32
C GLU A 207 4.04 11.61 -18.01
N ILE A 208 3.10 12.35 -17.45
CA ILE A 208 2.52 12.13 -16.13
C ILE A 208 1.02 11.92 -16.29
N ALA A 209 0.53 10.83 -15.71
CA ALA A 209 -0.89 10.56 -15.50
C ALA A 209 -1.15 10.43 -13.99
N ASN A 210 -1.95 11.33 -13.43
CA ASN A 210 -2.38 11.29 -12.04
C ASN A 210 -3.87 10.93 -11.95
N TYR A 211 -4.24 10.15 -10.95
CA TYR A 211 -5.61 9.80 -10.61
C TYR A 211 -5.81 9.98 -9.10
N ASP A 212 -6.85 10.70 -8.70
CA ASP A 212 -7.11 10.99 -7.27
C ASP A 212 -7.72 9.81 -6.48
N HIS A 213 -7.91 8.66 -7.13
CA HIS A 213 -8.28 7.38 -6.55
C HIS A 213 -7.65 6.26 -7.36
N PHE A 214 -7.30 5.15 -6.71
CA PHE A 214 -6.90 3.91 -7.36
C PHE A 214 -7.27 2.71 -6.48
N VAL A 215 -8.15 1.85 -6.99
CA VAL A 215 -8.65 0.67 -6.27
C VAL A 215 -8.74 -0.51 -7.22
N ILE A 216 -8.25 -1.67 -6.76
CA ILE A 216 -8.39 -2.94 -7.48
C ILE A 216 -9.20 -3.95 -6.64
N GLY A 217 -9.77 -4.96 -7.30
CA GLY A 217 -10.47 -6.05 -6.64
C GLY A 217 -9.51 -7.05 -6.01
N ASN A 218 -10.05 -7.99 -5.24
CA ASN A 218 -9.29 -9.12 -4.70
C ASN A 218 -9.04 -10.21 -5.77
N GLU A 219 -8.43 -11.32 -5.38
CA GLU A 219 -8.18 -12.45 -6.29
C GLU A 219 -9.47 -13.08 -6.84
N GLY A 220 -10.54 -13.15 -6.05
CA GLY A 220 -11.84 -13.67 -6.48
C GLY A 220 -12.45 -12.84 -7.62
N ASP A 221 -12.24 -11.53 -7.57
CA ASP A 221 -12.56 -10.59 -8.65
C ASP A 221 -11.50 -10.54 -9.76
N GLN A 222 -10.50 -11.41 -9.71
CA GLN A 222 -9.37 -11.48 -10.63
C GLN A 222 -8.61 -10.14 -10.73
N TYR A 223 -8.47 -9.45 -9.59
CA TYR A 223 -7.81 -8.16 -9.44
C TYR A 223 -8.33 -7.09 -10.40
N ALA A 224 -9.63 -7.10 -10.71
CA ALA A 224 -10.22 -6.12 -11.63
C ALA A 224 -9.96 -4.67 -11.20
N LEU A 225 -9.68 -3.78 -12.15
CA LEU A 225 -9.55 -2.35 -11.87
C LEU A 225 -10.93 -1.81 -11.47
N LYS A 226 -11.13 -1.46 -10.20
CA LYS A 226 -12.46 -1.09 -9.68
C LYS A 226 -12.76 0.38 -9.84
N LYS A 227 -11.75 1.22 -9.57
CA LYS A 227 -11.92 2.66 -9.59
C LYS A 227 -10.59 3.32 -9.90
N VAL A 228 -10.62 4.24 -10.84
CA VAL A 228 -9.67 5.34 -10.90
C VAL A 228 -10.43 6.65 -10.74
N GLY A 229 -9.77 7.62 -10.13
CA GLY A 229 -10.36 8.89 -9.76
C GLY A 229 -10.40 9.92 -10.88
N LYS A 230 -10.50 11.20 -10.51
CA LYS A 230 -10.33 12.31 -11.47
C LYS A 230 -8.92 12.27 -12.05
N PHE A 231 -8.84 12.23 -13.37
CA PHE A 231 -7.59 12.28 -14.11
C PHE A 231 -7.01 13.71 -14.20
N THR A 232 -5.69 13.85 -14.05
CA THR A 232 -4.92 15.05 -14.39
C THR A 232 -3.54 14.67 -14.94
N GLY A 233 -2.86 15.60 -15.62
CA GLY A 233 -1.51 15.39 -16.16
C GLY A 233 -1.42 15.69 -17.66
N ASN A 234 -0.24 15.47 -18.24
CA ASN A 234 0.06 15.72 -19.65
C ASN A 234 0.03 14.43 -20.51
N ALA A 235 -0.11 13.25 -19.91
CA ALA A 235 -0.29 11.99 -20.64
C ALA A 235 -1.75 11.78 -21.10
N ALA A 236 -2.02 10.72 -21.86
CA ALA A 236 -3.38 10.29 -22.17
C ALA A 236 -4.04 9.58 -20.97
N ASP A 237 -5.35 9.77 -20.78
CA ASP A 237 -6.15 8.99 -19.82
C ASP A 237 -6.48 7.61 -20.41
N GLU A 238 -5.72 6.60 -20.00
CA GLU A 238 -5.88 5.21 -20.46
C GLU A 238 -6.50 4.30 -19.39
N LEU A 239 -6.33 4.57 -18.10
CA LEU A 239 -6.88 3.69 -17.06
C LEU A 239 -8.38 3.85 -16.85
N THR A 240 -8.93 5.05 -17.06
CA THR A 240 -10.39 5.25 -16.92
C THR A 240 -11.16 4.33 -17.87
N LYS A 241 -10.60 4.06 -19.06
CA LYS A 241 -11.16 3.16 -20.07
C LYS A 241 -11.12 1.68 -19.66
N LEU A 242 -10.30 1.33 -18.66
CA LEU A 242 -10.07 -0.03 -18.19
C LEU A 242 -10.80 -0.35 -16.89
N ILE A 243 -11.62 0.57 -16.36
CA ILE A 243 -12.45 0.29 -15.17
C ILE A 243 -13.38 -0.90 -15.47
N GLY A 244 -13.44 -1.86 -14.54
CA GLY A 244 -14.16 -3.12 -14.66
C GLY A 244 -13.35 -4.24 -15.33
N TYR A 245 -12.26 -3.93 -16.03
CA TYR A 245 -11.44 -4.93 -16.69
C TYR A 245 -10.62 -5.72 -15.67
N LYS A 246 -10.56 -7.03 -15.90
CA LYS A 246 -9.84 -8.00 -15.06
C LYS A 246 -8.35 -8.00 -15.40
N PHE A 247 -7.52 -8.34 -14.42
CA PHE A 247 -6.10 -8.56 -14.67
C PHE A 247 -5.91 -9.88 -15.43
N ARG A 248 -5.00 -9.87 -16.42
CA ARG A 248 -4.74 -11.02 -17.31
C ARG A 248 -3.25 -11.19 -17.51
N THR A 249 -2.77 -12.40 -17.28
CA THR A 249 -1.40 -12.87 -17.57
C THR A 249 -1.39 -13.84 -18.75
N ARG A 250 -0.21 -14.24 -19.22
CA ARG A 250 -0.06 -15.10 -20.42
C ARG A 250 -0.76 -16.48 -20.30
N ASP A 251 -0.97 -16.95 -19.09
CA ASP A 251 -1.65 -18.21 -18.74
C ASP A 251 -3.14 -18.04 -18.37
N ARG A 252 -3.63 -16.80 -18.30
CA ARG A 252 -5.03 -16.48 -17.97
C ARG A 252 -5.72 -15.58 -19.01
N VAL A 253 -5.18 -15.49 -20.22
CA VAL A 253 -5.81 -14.79 -21.35
C VAL A 253 -6.85 -15.66 -22.05
N GLY A 254 -8.03 -15.11 -22.31
CA GLY A 254 -8.99 -15.67 -23.28
C GLY A 254 -8.56 -15.36 -24.72
N TYR A 255 -8.81 -16.29 -25.64
CA TYR A 255 -8.58 -16.29 -27.11
C TYR A 255 -7.59 -15.25 -27.70
N CYS A 256 -6.41 -15.05 -27.10
CA CYS A 256 -5.28 -14.46 -27.83
C CYS A 256 -4.47 -15.61 -28.45
N LYS A 257 -3.99 -15.43 -29.68
CA LYS A 257 -3.05 -16.37 -30.33
C LYS A 257 -1.76 -15.69 -30.83
N GLY A 258 -1.65 -14.36 -30.71
CA GLY A 258 -0.51 -13.57 -31.21
C GLY A 258 0.47 -13.08 -30.14
N LYS A 259 1.43 -12.24 -30.57
CA LYS A 259 2.51 -11.69 -29.73
C LYS A 259 2.02 -10.76 -28.61
N GLU A 260 0.82 -10.18 -28.76
CA GLU A 260 0.15 -9.29 -27.81
C GLU A 260 -0.17 -9.93 -26.43
N LYS A 261 0.07 -11.22 -26.26
CA LYS A 261 -0.08 -11.97 -24.99
C LYS A 261 0.88 -11.51 -23.89
N VAL A 262 1.97 -10.85 -24.25
CA VAL A 262 3.03 -10.52 -23.30
C VAL A 262 2.54 -9.49 -22.28
N GLY A 263 3.03 -9.62 -21.05
CA GLY A 263 2.78 -8.69 -19.97
C GLY A 263 1.42 -8.86 -19.32
N GLY A 264 1.43 -8.97 -17.99
CA GLY A 264 0.22 -8.90 -17.19
C GLY A 264 -0.41 -7.51 -17.26
N TRP A 265 -1.70 -7.36 -17.54
CA TRP A 265 -2.35 -6.03 -17.51
C TRP A 265 -3.86 -6.15 -17.29
N TRP A 266 -4.51 -5.05 -16.92
CA TRP A 266 -5.97 -4.93 -16.98
C TRP A 266 -6.41 -4.84 -18.44
N LYS A 267 -7.02 -5.91 -18.95
CA LYS A 267 -7.36 -6.00 -20.38
C LYS A 267 -8.43 -7.04 -20.68
N GLU A 268 -9.07 -6.83 -21.83
CA GLU A 268 -9.90 -7.84 -22.51
C GLU A 268 -9.19 -8.26 -23.79
N GLY A 269 -9.19 -9.57 -24.07
CA GLY A 269 -8.48 -10.11 -25.21
C GLY A 269 -7.01 -9.66 -25.25
N CYS A 270 -6.61 -9.11 -26.39
CA CYS A 270 -5.22 -8.75 -26.68
C CYS A 270 -5.03 -7.24 -26.47
N ALA A 271 -4.30 -6.87 -25.42
CA ALA A 271 -4.01 -5.46 -25.16
C ALA A 271 -2.77 -5.03 -25.91
N LYS A 272 -2.97 -4.01 -26.74
CA LYS A 272 -1.89 -3.25 -27.39
C LYS A 272 -1.27 -2.22 -26.45
N ARG A 273 -2.05 -1.73 -25.48
CA ARG A 273 -1.64 -0.75 -24.46
C ARG A 273 -1.44 -1.45 -23.13
N LYS A 274 -0.21 -1.48 -22.64
CA LYS A 274 0.22 -2.14 -21.41
C LYS A 274 1.60 -1.63 -21.01
N LEU A 275 1.77 -1.34 -19.72
CA LEU A 275 3.08 -0.96 -19.15
C LEU A 275 3.97 -2.17 -18.84
N ASN A 276 3.40 -3.37 -18.92
CA ASN A 276 4.07 -4.64 -18.63
C ASN A 276 4.56 -5.37 -19.89
N GLY A 277 4.61 -4.70 -21.05
CA GLY A 277 5.17 -5.28 -22.27
C GLY A 277 6.67 -5.55 -22.19
N MET A 278 7.23 -6.18 -23.22
CA MET A 278 8.66 -6.43 -23.36
C MET A 278 9.44 -5.12 -23.41
N TYR A 279 10.65 -5.13 -22.85
CA TYR A 279 11.59 -4.03 -23.06
C TYR A 279 12.07 -4.07 -24.52
N ALA A 280 11.97 -2.94 -25.20
CA ALA A 280 12.03 -2.85 -26.65
C ALA A 280 12.78 -1.57 -27.07
N PRO A 281 13.69 -1.59 -28.07
CA PRO A 281 14.17 -0.40 -28.76
C PRO A 281 13.09 0.64 -29.06
N THR A 282 13.44 1.92 -28.99
CA THR A 282 12.47 3.03 -28.99
C THR A 282 11.77 3.24 -30.34
N LYS A 283 12.32 2.71 -31.44
CA LYS A 283 11.75 2.80 -32.79
C LYS A 283 11.91 1.46 -33.52
N TRP A 284 10.84 1.06 -34.21
CA TRP A 284 10.76 -0.20 -34.95
C TRP A 284 10.31 0.01 -36.39
N GLU A 285 10.92 -0.74 -37.32
CA GLU A 285 10.50 -0.80 -38.72
C GLU A 285 9.18 -1.58 -38.88
N GLU A 286 8.93 -2.59 -38.04
CA GLU A 286 7.67 -3.35 -38.00
C GLU A 286 6.82 -3.04 -36.76
N LYS A 287 5.50 -3.19 -36.87
CA LYS A 287 4.57 -3.00 -35.74
C LYS A 287 4.82 -4.04 -34.64
N GLN A 288 5.47 -3.64 -33.55
CA GLN A 288 5.58 -4.44 -32.35
C GLN A 288 4.60 -3.95 -31.28
N GLN A 289 3.48 -4.64 -31.13
CA GLN A 289 2.45 -4.35 -30.12
C GLN A 289 2.76 -5.00 -28.76
N ASP A 290 4.03 -5.36 -28.56
CA ASP A 290 4.50 -6.16 -27.44
C ASP A 290 5.32 -5.32 -26.46
N GLY A 291 5.72 -4.10 -26.84
CA GLY A 291 6.53 -3.18 -26.05
C GLY A 291 5.81 -2.54 -24.87
N ILE A 292 6.50 -1.65 -24.16
CA ILE A 292 5.95 -0.83 -23.07
C ILE A 292 5.18 0.33 -23.70
N ILE A 293 3.86 0.18 -23.83
CA ILE A 293 3.01 1.09 -24.61
C ILE A 293 1.90 1.63 -23.71
N TRP A 294 1.78 2.96 -23.62
CA TRP A 294 0.71 3.59 -22.85
C TRP A 294 -0.51 3.88 -23.71
N ASP A 295 -0.29 4.56 -24.83
CA ASP A 295 -1.34 5.08 -25.70
C ASP A 295 -0.99 4.86 -27.19
N ASN A 296 -1.79 5.47 -28.07
CA ASN A 296 -1.46 5.54 -29.49
C ASN A 296 -0.91 6.93 -29.81
N LYS A 297 0.42 7.10 -29.74
CA LYS A 297 1.06 8.38 -30.11
C LYS A 297 0.90 8.63 -31.61
N THR A 298 0.25 9.73 -31.98
CA THR A 298 0.01 10.07 -33.39
C THR A 298 1.29 10.38 -34.17
N SER A 299 2.35 10.87 -33.49
CA SER A 299 3.62 11.25 -34.11
C SER A 299 4.59 10.08 -34.37
N VAL A 300 4.46 8.97 -33.64
CA VAL A 300 5.34 7.78 -33.77
C VAL A 300 4.56 6.48 -34.00
N GLY A 301 3.22 6.56 -34.07
CA GLY A 301 2.32 5.42 -34.20
C GLY A 301 2.39 4.46 -33.00
N MET A 302 1.87 3.24 -33.16
CA MET A 302 2.02 2.16 -32.16
C MET A 302 3.44 1.52 -32.17
N ASN A 303 4.43 2.15 -32.80
CA ASN A 303 5.77 1.59 -33.01
C ASN A 303 6.80 2.17 -32.02
N TYR A 304 6.36 2.48 -30.80
CA TYR A 304 7.24 2.98 -29.75
C TYR A 304 7.20 2.06 -28.53
N SER A 305 8.27 2.11 -27.74
CA SER A 305 8.31 1.55 -26.40
C SER A 305 8.89 2.60 -25.46
N LEU A 306 8.25 2.79 -24.31
CA LEU A 306 8.81 3.58 -23.22
C LEU A 306 10.11 2.93 -22.72
N THR A 307 11.09 3.76 -22.36
CA THR A 307 12.34 3.31 -21.72
C THR A 307 12.24 3.35 -20.19
N TYR A 308 11.32 4.16 -19.66
CA TYR A 308 11.06 4.23 -18.23
C TYR A 308 9.57 4.35 -17.96
N VAL A 309 9.09 3.66 -16.94
CA VAL A 309 7.80 3.94 -16.32
C VAL A 309 7.83 3.56 -14.85
N HIS A 310 7.19 4.33 -13.98
CA HIS A 310 6.79 3.84 -12.67
C HIS A 310 5.33 4.17 -12.39
N MET A 311 4.69 3.31 -11.60
CA MET A 311 3.42 3.60 -10.94
C MET A 311 3.69 3.70 -9.45
N ALA A 312 3.27 4.79 -8.84
CA ALA A 312 3.40 5.01 -7.41
C ALA A 312 2.07 5.43 -6.81
N ILE A 313 1.79 4.95 -5.61
CA ILE A 313 0.58 5.27 -4.86
C ILE A 313 0.91 6.00 -3.58
N ARG A 314 -0.02 6.80 -3.09
CA ARG A 314 0.08 7.39 -1.75
C ARG A 314 -1.30 7.57 -1.13
N PRO A 315 -1.42 7.55 0.20
CA PRO A 315 -2.66 7.91 0.86
C PRO A 315 -3.05 9.36 0.49
N LYS A 316 -4.34 9.59 0.26
CA LYS A 316 -4.87 10.94 0.04
C LYS A 316 -4.63 11.86 1.25
N TYR A 317 -4.52 11.26 2.43
CA TYR A 317 -4.23 11.93 3.69
C TYR A 317 -3.18 11.12 4.46
N CYS A 318 -2.11 11.78 4.89
CA CYS A 318 -1.10 11.20 5.77
C CYS A 318 -0.91 12.06 7.02
N TYR A 319 -0.46 11.43 8.09
CA TYR A 319 -0.14 12.13 9.33
C TYR A 319 1.20 12.85 9.17
N LYS A 320 1.25 14.13 9.55
CA LYS A 320 2.54 14.80 9.78
C LYS A 320 3.11 14.24 11.07
N ILE A 321 3.95 13.22 11.00
CA ILE A 321 4.75 12.79 12.14
C ILE A 321 5.71 13.95 12.44
N LYS A 322 5.39 14.79 13.43
CA LYS A 322 6.38 15.70 14.00
C LYS A 322 7.46 14.83 14.65
N THR A 323 8.61 14.75 13.99
CA THR A 323 9.85 14.35 14.62
C THR A 323 10.37 15.59 15.32
N GLU A 324 10.11 15.70 16.62
CA GLU A 324 10.93 16.55 17.48
C GLU A 324 12.31 15.90 17.52
N PHE A 325 13.28 16.53 16.84
CA PHE A 325 14.70 16.21 16.96
C PHE A 325 15.31 17.07 18.05
#